data_AF-A0A0H4I6X9-F1
#
_entry.id   AF-A0A0H4I6X9-F1
#
_cell.length_a   1.000
_cell.length_b   1.000
_cell.length_c   1.000
_cell.angle_alpha   90.00
_cell.angle_beta   90.00
_cell.angle_gamma   90.00
#
_symmetry.space_group_name_H-M   'P 1'
#
loop_
_entity.id
_entity.type
_entity.pdbx_description
1 polymer ?
#
loop_
_entity_poly.entity_id
_entity_poly.type
_entity_poly.pdbx_seq_one_letter_code
_entity_poly.pdbx_strand_id
1 'polypeptide(L)'
;MFEKFRRKSAAARLQEEQLYEQVIQELSHGEKRGGLWAKALANSDGSEQRAESLYIRYRVQSIKDEIDIFEGIAEEAAKQVARDKRNDPPHSFTYNDVVTKHNFITYWVEGRSFDSAQEAKTFVDRKA
;
A
#
# COMPACT_ATOMS: atom_id res chain seq x y z
N MET A 1 -5.71 14.91 -26.29
CA MET A 1 -4.71 14.92 -25.20
C MET A 1 -4.94 16.08 -24.21
N PHE A 2 -5.19 17.31 -24.70
CA PHE A 2 -5.44 18.52 -23.89
C PHE A 2 -6.61 18.45 -22.89
N GLU A 3 -7.73 17.80 -23.23
CA GLU A 3 -8.88 17.73 -22.31
C GLU A 3 -8.57 16.97 -21.00
N LYS A 4 -7.75 15.92 -21.06
CA LYS A 4 -7.37 15.14 -19.88
C LYS A 4 -6.57 15.99 -18.89
N PHE A 5 -5.68 16.87 -19.39
CA PHE A 5 -4.92 17.79 -18.53
C PHE A 5 -5.81 18.85 -17.89
N ARG A 6 -6.81 19.38 -18.62
CA ARG A 6 -7.77 20.34 -18.03
C ARG A 6 -8.61 19.70 -16.92
N ARG A 7 -9.09 18.46 -17.12
CA ARG A 7 -9.84 17.74 -16.08
C ARG A 7 -8.99 17.45 -14.85
N LYS A 8 -7.73 17.02 -15.02
CA LYS A 8 -6.80 16.83 -13.91
C LYS A 8 -6.53 18.14 -13.16
N SER A 9 -6.33 19.24 -13.87
CA SER A 9 -6.11 20.55 -13.24
C SER A 9 -7.35 21.05 -12.49
N ALA A 10 -8.56 20.84 -13.03
CA ALA A 10 -9.79 21.19 -12.34
C ALA A 10 -10.00 20.36 -11.07
N ALA A 11 -9.73 19.05 -11.13
CA ALA A 11 -9.77 18.17 -9.96
C ALA A 11 -8.76 18.59 -8.88
N ALA A 12 -7.52 18.96 -9.28
CA ALA A 12 -6.51 19.42 -8.34
C ALA A 12 -6.92 20.69 -7.59
N ARG A 13 -7.61 21.64 -8.25
CA ARG A 13 -8.14 22.85 -7.59
C ARG A 13 -9.22 22.52 -6.56
N LEU A 14 -10.15 21.63 -6.90
CA LEU A 14 -11.20 21.19 -5.99
C LEU A 14 -10.62 20.45 -4.77
N GLN A 15 -9.64 19.58 -4.99
CA GLN A 15 -8.94 18.89 -3.90
C GLN A 15 -8.22 19.89 -2.99
N GLU A 16 -7.54 20.89 -3.57
CA GLU A 16 -6.87 21.92 -2.79
C GLU A 16 -7.86 22.71 -1.93
N GLU A 17 -8.99 23.13 -2.49
CA GLU A 17 -10.05 23.82 -1.76
C GLU A 17 -10.58 22.99 -0.58
N GLN A 18 -10.82 21.70 -0.79
CA GLN A 18 -11.26 20.77 0.27
C GLN A 18 -10.23 20.64 1.40
N LEU A 19 -8.94 20.62 1.07
CA LEU A 19 -7.88 20.58 2.09
C LEU A 19 -7.87 21.86 2.93
N TYR A 20 -8.06 23.03 2.30
CA TYR A 20 -8.18 24.29 3.04
C TYR A 20 -9.42 24.31 3.93
N GLU A 21 -10.57 23.84 3.45
CA GLU A 21 -11.80 23.73 4.22
C GLU A 21 -11.61 22.84 5.46
N GLN A 22 -11.02 21.66 5.27
CA GLN A 22 -10.72 20.74 6.37
C GLN A 22 -9.86 21.42 7.45
N VAL A 23 -8.81 22.14 7.06
CA VAL A 23 -7.91 22.82 8.00
C VAL A 23 -8.61 23.94 8.77
N ILE A 24 -9.51 24.68 8.12
CA ILE A 24 -10.33 25.70 8.80
C ILE A 24 -11.29 25.04 9.79
N GLN A 25 -11.88 23.90 9.44
CA GLN A 25 -12.70 23.13 10.37
C GLN A 25 -11.88 22.66 11.58
N GLU A 26 -10.69 22.08 11.38
CA GLU A 26 -9.75 21.71 12.47
C GLU A 26 -9.48 22.90 13.40
N LEU A 27 -9.20 24.07 12.82
CA LEU A 27 -8.96 25.31 13.57
C LEU A 27 -10.18 25.77 14.36
N SER A 28 -11.38 25.69 13.80
CA SER A 28 -12.62 26.08 14.49
C SER A 28 -12.95 25.17 15.68
N HIS A 29 -12.54 23.90 15.62
CA HIS A 29 -12.67 22.95 16.72
C HIS A 29 -11.55 23.09 17.76
N GLY A 30 -10.54 23.94 17.51
CA GLY A 30 -9.40 24.12 18.40
C GLY A 30 -8.34 23.01 18.28
N GLU A 31 -8.43 22.14 17.28
CA GLU A 31 -7.49 21.05 17.06
C GLU A 31 -6.25 21.58 16.33
N LYS A 32 -5.23 21.95 17.12
CA LYS A 32 -3.96 22.48 16.59
C LYS A 32 -2.81 21.53 16.87
N ARG A 33 -2.01 21.22 15.85
CA ARG A 33 -0.73 20.52 16.05
C ARG A 33 0.29 21.50 16.60
N GLY A 34 0.63 21.35 17.89
CA GLY A 34 1.51 22.27 18.62
C GLY A 34 2.84 22.57 17.92
N GLY A 35 3.48 21.57 17.30
CA GLY A 35 4.75 21.78 16.56
C GLY A 35 4.60 22.64 15.30
N LEU A 36 3.55 22.42 14.50
CA LEU A 36 3.23 23.24 13.32
C LEU A 36 2.80 24.65 13.72
N TRP A 37 2.05 24.77 14.82
CA TRP A 37 1.64 26.05 15.38
C TRP A 37 2.84 26.87 15.88
N ALA A 38 3.76 26.24 16.61
CA ALA A 38 5.00 26.89 17.04
C ALA A 38 5.85 27.34 15.85
N LYS A 39 5.95 26.52 14.79
CA LYS A 39 6.61 26.92 13.53
C LYS A 39 5.93 28.12 12.89
N ALA A 40 4.59 28.19 12.91
CA ALA A 40 3.86 29.32 12.35
C ALA A 40 4.08 30.60 13.15
N LEU A 41 4.03 30.52 14.49
CA LEU A 41 4.32 31.64 15.39
C LEU A 41 5.76 32.15 15.25
N ALA A 42 6.74 31.26 15.13
CA ALA A 42 8.14 31.64 14.95
C ALA A 42 8.38 32.43 13.65
N ASN A 43 7.55 32.20 12.62
CA ASN A 43 7.65 32.85 11.32
C ASN A 43 6.64 34.01 11.15
N SER A 44 5.87 34.34 12.19
CA SER A 44 4.82 35.36 12.10
C SER A 44 5.23 36.74 12.59
N ASP A 45 6.50 36.90 13.00
CA ASP A 45 7.05 38.13 13.61
C ASP A 45 6.22 38.64 14.79
N GLY A 46 5.60 37.73 15.55
CA GLY A 46 4.77 38.06 16.72
C GLY A 46 3.32 38.48 16.39
N SER A 47 2.89 38.43 15.13
CA SER A 47 1.48 38.62 14.76
C SER A 47 0.73 37.29 14.76
N GLU A 48 -0.37 37.21 15.53
CA GLU A 48 -1.22 36.02 15.58
C GLU A 48 -1.97 35.79 14.27
N GLN A 49 -2.47 36.84 13.62
CA GLN A 49 -3.15 36.71 12.32
C GLN A 49 -2.21 36.17 11.23
N ARG A 50 -0.93 36.57 11.24
CA ARG A 50 0.07 35.97 10.34
C ARG A 50 0.36 34.53 10.71
N ALA A 51 0.43 34.20 11.99
CA ALA A 51 0.65 32.82 12.43
C ALA A 51 -0.48 31.91 11.98
N GLU A 52 -1.73 32.36 12.05
CA GLU A 52 -2.88 31.60 11.55
C GLU A 52 -2.78 31.35 10.03
N SER A 53 -2.48 32.37 9.24
CA SER A 53 -2.35 32.19 7.78
C SER A 53 -1.20 31.24 7.41
N LEU A 54 -0.07 31.35 8.11
CA LEU A 54 1.08 30.47 7.94
C LEU A 54 0.78 29.04 8.38
N TYR A 55 0.06 28.87 9.49
CA TYR A 55 -0.35 27.56 10.00
C TYR A 55 -1.24 26.85 8.99
N ILE A 56 -2.23 27.53 8.43
CA ILE A 56 -3.13 26.94 7.42
C ILE A 56 -2.31 26.38 6.25
N ARG A 57 -1.36 27.16 5.73
CA ARG A 57 -0.47 26.72 4.65
C ARG A 57 0.37 25.51 5.02
N TYR A 58 1.00 25.53 6.20
CA TYR A 58 1.82 24.42 6.66
C TYR A 58 1.01 23.16 6.92
N ARG A 59 -0.22 23.30 7.41
CA ARG A 59 -1.10 22.16 7.67
C ARG A 59 -1.60 21.53 6.37
N VAL A 60 -2.01 22.33 5.38
CA VAL A 60 -2.38 21.81 4.06
C VAL A 60 -1.20 21.03 3.43
N GLN A 61 0.01 21.58 3.51
CA GLN A 61 1.19 20.85 3.02
C GLN A 61 1.43 19.55 3.78
N SER A 62 1.34 19.59 5.11
CA SER A 62 1.47 18.39 5.95
C SER A 62 0.45 17.31 5.59
N ILE A 63 -0.79 17.67 5.23
CA ILE A 63 -1.80 16.69 4.82
C ILE A 63 -1.43 16.08 3.46
N LYS A 64 -0.94 16.88 2.51
CA LYS A 64 -0.44 16.38 1.22
C LYS A 64 0.72 15.40 1.43
N ASP A 65 1.68 15.75 2.28
CA ASP A 65 2.81 14.88 2.60
C ASP A 65 2.36 13.57 3.30
N GLU A 66 1.37 13.65 4.21
CA GLU A 66 0.78 12.47 4.86
C GLU A 66 0.11 11.53 3.84
N ILE A 67 -0.60 12.07 2.85
CA ILE A 67 -1.21 11.30 1.76
C ILE A 67 -0.13 10.63 0.91
N ASP A 68 0.90 11.38 0.49
CA ASP A 68 1.99 10.86 -0.35
C ASP A 68 2.75 9.73 0.35
N ILE A 69 3.03 9.87 1.66
CA ILE A 69 3.67 8.82 2.46
C ILE A 69 2.77 7.58 2.53
N PHE A 70 1.47 7.76 2.76
CA PHE A 70 0.52 6.64 2.85
C PHE A 70 0.40 5.90 1.52
N GLU A 71 0.34 6.61 0.39
CA GLU A 71 0.33 6.02 -0.95
C GLU A 71 1.62 5.23 -1.21
N GLY A 72 2.78 5.77 -0.84
CA GLY A 72 4.07 5.09 -0.97
C GLY A 72 4.14 3.79 -0.16
N ILE A 73 3.72 3.82 1.10
CA ILE A 73 3.68 2.62 1.97
C ILE A 73 2.72 1.58 1.40
N ALA A 74 1.55 1.99 0.90
CA ALA A 74 0.58 1.09 0.29
C ALA A 74 1.15 0.41 -0.96
N GLU A 75 1.88 1.15 -1.79
CA GLU A 75 2.52 0.60 -2.99
C GLU A 75 3.65 -0.40 -2.62
N GLU A 76 4.46 -0.08 -1.62
CA GLU A 76 5.51 -0.97 -1.11
C GLU A 76 4.92 -2.25 -0.49
N ALA A 77 3.86 -2.13 0.31
CA ALA A 77 3.14 -3.27 0.86
C ALA A 77 2.54 -4.15 -0.25
N ALA A 78 1.95 -3.55 -1.29
CA ALA A 78 1.44 -4.29 -2.43
C ALA A 78 2.55 -5.03 -3.19
N LYS A 79 3.71 -4.41 -3.36
CA LYS A 79 4.91 -5.04 -3.97
C LYS A 79 5.44 -6.18 -3.11
N GLN A 80 5.45 -6.02 -1.78
CA GLN A 80 5.90 -7.06 -0.86
C GLN A 80 4.96 -8.26 -0.86
N VAL A 81 3.64 -8.03 -0.82
CA VAL A 81 2.63 -9.10 -0.98
C VAL A 81 2.78 -9.80 -2.34
N ALA A 82 3.03 -9.05 -3.41
CA ALA A 82 3.27 -9.64 -4.72
C ALA A 82 4.59 -10.43 -4.80
N ARG A 83 5.61 -10.05 -4.04
CA ARG A 83 6.86 -10.82 -3.90
C ARG A 83 6.67 -12.08 -3.05
N ASP A 84 5.95 -11.98 -1.94
CA ASP A 84 5.68 -13.11 -1.05
C ASP A 84 4.80 -14.15 -1.77
N LYS A 85 3.80 -13.74 -2.56
CA LYS A 85 3.03 -14.67 -3.42
C LYS A 85 3.85 -15.36 -4.51
N ARG A 86 5.02 -14.81 -4.90
CA ARG A 86 5.96 -15.49 -5.83
C ARG A 86 6.85 -16.49 -5.09
N ASN A 87 7.10 -16.26 -3.81
CA ASN A 87 7.93 -17.11 -2.96
C ASN A 87 7.10 -18.12 -2.15
N ASP A 88 5.77 -18.01 -2.16
CA ASP A 88 4.89 -19.05 -1.66
C ASP A 88 5.17 -20.31 -2.47
N PRO A 89 5.65 -21.40 -1.84
CA PRO A 89 5.80 -22.66 -2.54
C PRO A 89 4.42 -23.03 -3.12
N PRO A 90 4.33 -23.46 -4.39
CA PRO A 90 3.06 -23.82 -5.00
C PRO A 90 2.37 -24.79 -4.04
N HIS A 91 1.16 -24.42 -3.60
CA HIS A 91 0.39 -25.11 -2.56
C HIS A 91 0.76 -26.59 -2.49
N SER A 92 1.51 -26.98 -1.45
CA SER A 92 1.68 -28.40 -1.16
C SER A 92 0.33 -28.90 -0.69
N PHE A 93 -0.48 -29.38 -1.62
CA PHE A 93 -1.69 -30.12 -1.32
C PHE A 93 -1.24 -31.44 -0.70
N THR A 94 -1.24 -31.54 0.61
CA THR A 94 -1.06 -32.84 1.27
C THR A 94 -2.35 -33.62 1.10
N TYR A 95 -2.37 -34.54 0.15
CA TYR A 95 -3.32 -35.65 0.14
C TYR A 95 -2.48 -36.93 0.21
N ASN A 96 -2.54 -37.63 1.34
CA ASN A 96 -1.86 -38.90 1.62
C ASN A 96 -0.43 -39.01 1.04
N ASP A 97 0.54 -38.34 1.68
CA ASP A 97 1.99 -38.56 1.51
C ASP A 97 2.64 -38.30 0.13
N VAL A 98 1.97 -37.60 -0.81
CA VAL A 98 2.58 -37.22 -2.09
C VAL A 98 3.06 -35.75 -2.07
N VAL A 99 4.38 -35.54 -2.02
CA VAL A 99 5.00 -34.21 -2.14
C VAL A 99 5.16 -33.88 -3.63
N THR A 100 4.22 -33.11 -4.18
CA THR A 100 4.31 -32.66 -5.58
C THR A 100 5.03 -31.31 -5.67
N LYS A 101 6.35 -31.28 -5.87
CA LYS A 101 7.08 -30.04 -6.18
C LYS A 101 6.86 -29.67 -7.64
N HIS A 102 6.11 -28.61 -7.91
CA HIS A 102 5.98 -28.03 -9.24
C HIS A 102 7.20 -27.18 -9.58
N ASN A 103 8.21 -27.83 -10.14
CA ASN A 103 9.08 -27.24 -11.15
C ASN A 103 9.63 -28.38 -12.00
N PHE A 104 9.04 -28.59 -13.18
CA PHE A 104 9.37 -29.60 -14.19
C PHE A 104 9.12 -31.07 -13.76
N ILE A 105 7.90 -31.54 -14.04
CA ILE A 105 7.49 -32.93 -14.38
C ILE A 105 8.27 -34.05 -13.67
N THR A 106 8.23 -34.11 -12.33
CA THR A 106 8.71 -35.32 -11.63
C THR A 106 7.87 -35.54 -10.37
N TYR A 107 7.15 -36.65 -10.34
CA TYR A 107 6.33 -37.10 -9.22
C TYR A 107 7.19 -37.98 -8.31
N TRP A 108 7.19 -37.73 -7.00
CA TRP A 108 7.96 -38.53 -6.04
C TRP A 108 7.01 -39.32 -5.14
N VAL A 109 7.21 -40.64 -5.05
CA VAL A 109 6.47 -41.54 -4.15
C VAL A 109 7.47 -42.48 -3.48
N GLU A 110 7.51 -42.49 -2.15
CA GLU A 110 8.35 -43.38 -1.31
C GLU A 110 9.83 -43.49 -1.76
N GLY A 111 10.45 -42.36 -2.15
CA GLY A 111 11.86 -42.33 -2.56
C GLY A 111 12.13 -42.76 -4.01
N ARG A 112 11.09 -42.97 -4.83
CA ARG A 112 11.20 -43.15 -6.29
C ARG A 112 10.60 -41.95 -7.03
N SER A 113 11.23 -41.57 -8.14
CA SER A 113 10.75 -40.57 -9.08
C SER A 113 9.96 -41.21 -10.23
N PHE A 114 8.90 -40.54 -10.68
CA PHE A 114 8.05 -40.93 -11.80
C PHE A 114 7.85 -39.72 -12.73
N ASP A 115 7.85 -39.96 -14.03
CA ASP A 115 7.71 -38.90 -15.04
C ASP A 115 6.24 -38.59 -15.38
N SER A 116 5.29 -39.39 -14.86
CA SER A 116 3.86 -39.27 -15.11
C SER A 116 3.01 -39.49 -13.85
N ALA A 117 1.96 -38.68 -13.70
CA ALA A 117 1.00 -38.78 -12.60
C ALA A 117 0.27 -40.14 -12.59
N GLN A 118 -0.03 -40.69 -13.77
CA GLN A 118 -0.73 -41.97 -13.91
C GLN A 118 0.13 -43.14 -13.41
N GLU A 119 1.45 -43.10 -13.66
CA GLU A 119 2.38 -44.14 -13.20
C GLU A 119 2.52 -44.12 -11.68
N ALA A 120 2.69 -42.92 -11.10
CA ALA A 120 2.77 -42.75 -9.65
C ALA A 120 1.50 -43.27 -8.95
N LYS A 121 0.32 -42.98 -9.51
CA LYS A 121 -0.97 -43.45 -8.97
C LYS A 121 -1.10 -44.97 -9.04
N THR A 122 -0.73 -45.57 -10.17
CA THR A 122 -0.80 -47.04 -10.34
C THR A 122 0.14 -47.77 -9.39
N PHE A 123 1.29 -47.17 -9.05
CA PHE A 123 2.22 -47.73 -8.07
C PHE A 123 1.62 -47.76 -6.66
N VAL A 124 0.94 -46.70 -6.25
CA VAL A 124 0.24 -46.63 -4.95
C VAL A 124 -0.95 -47.61 -4.90
N ASP A 125 -1.77 -47.64 -5.95
CA ASP A 125 -2.96 -48.51 -6.02
C ASP A 125 -2.61 -50.01 -6.05
N ARG A 126 -1.40 -50.39 -6.48
CA ARG A 126 -0.90 -51.78 -6.41
C ARG A 126 -0.37 -52.18 -5.04
N LYS A 127 -0.15 -51.21 -4.15
CA LYS A 127 0.40 -51.42 -2.80
C LYS A 127 -0.68 -51.46 -1.71
N ALA A 128 -1.88 -50.94 -1.99
CA ALA A 128 -3.07 -51.07 -1.17
C ALA A 128 -3.74 -52.45 -1.35
#